data_AF-A0A841L4L0-F1
#
_entry.id   AF-A0A841L4L0-F1
#
_cell.length_a   1.000
_cell.length_b   1.000
_cell.length_c   1.000
_cell.angle_alpha   90.00
_cell.angle_beta   90.00
_cell.angle_gamma   90.00
#
_symmetry.space_group_name_H-M   'P 1'
#
loop_
_entity.id
_entity.type
_entity.pdbx_description
1 polymer ?
#
loop_
_entity_poly.entity_id
_entity_poly.type
_entity_poly.pdbx_seq_one_letter_code
_entity_poly.pdbx_strand_id
1 'polypeptide(L)'
;MRKPKSHRIRFSNWRKLGGKPLMTMASLVEQRLVEPLLQDGFEWTDVYLRDPDFPNNGNEIVLERGTGGEIAVIIFNFDKYHRPAFEMHLARREAQPPYAFIHSASLVRRTSQYFHFWGKPWWLPVRFWTEGMSERAVARLAGKLDQALAFVERGECGPNIGRLVHMVQRTTNAS
;
A
#
# COMPACT_ATOMS: atom_id res chain seq x y z
N MET A 1 -17.93 -26.33 1.85
CA MET A 1 -17.06 -25.18 2.17
C MET A 1 -17.36 -24.04 1.21
N ARG A 2 -17.59 -22.81 1.70
CA ARG A 2 -17.76 -21.65 0.80
C ARG A 2 -16.39 -21.22 0.29
N LYS A 3 -16.24 -21.03 -1.04
CA LYS A 3 -15.02 -20.44 -1.60
C LYS A 3 -14.82 -19.04 -0.99
N PRO A 4 -13.59 -18.68 -0.57
CA PRO A 4 -13.31 -17.34 -0.09
C PRO A 4 -13.68 -16.32 -1.17
N LYS A 5 -14.29 -15.20 -0.76
CA LYS A 5 -14.57 -14.08 -1.69
C LYS A 5 -13.23 -13.44 -2.08
N SER A 6 -13.08 -13.07 -3.35
CA SER A 6 -11.89 -12.34 -3.80
C SER A 6 -11.68 -11.05 -2.99
N HIS A 7 -10.43 -10.68 -2.81
CA HIS A 7 -9.98 -9.52 -2.07
C HIS A 7 -10.63 -8.23 -2.57
N ARG A 8 -10.71 -8.03 -3.89
CA ARG A 8 -11.41 -6.89 -4.49
C ARG A 8 -12.89 -6.80 -4.07
N ILE A 9 -13.58 -7.94 -3.94
CA ILE A 9 -14.97 -7.97 -3.44
C ILE A 9 -15.02 -7.64 -1.94
N ARG A 10 -14.08 -8.18 -1.14
CA ARG A 10 -13.98 -7.87 0.29
C ARG A 10 -13.75 -6.36 0.50
N PHE A 11 -12.82 -5.76 -0.23
CA PHE A 11 -12.57 -4.32 -0.25
C PHE A 11 -13.79 -3.50 -0.66
N SER A 12 -14.44 -3.87 -1.75
CA SER A 12 -15.65 -3.19 -2.24
C SER A 12 -16.79 -3.20 -1.21
N ASN A 13 -16.94 -4.28 -0.43
CA ASN A 13 -17.93 -4.35 0.64
C ASN A 13 -17.52 -3.50 1.84
N TRP A 14 -16.25 -3.60 2.26
CA TRP A 14 -15.74 -2.84 3.40
C TRP A 14 -15.86 -1.33 3.20
N ARG A 15 -15.47 -0.81 2.02
CA ARG A 15 -15.53 0.64 1.78
C ARG A 15 -16.95 1.22 1.86
N LYS A 16 -17.98 0.42 1.56
CA LYS A 16 -19.39 0.83 1.69
C LYS A 16 -19.77 1.05 3.15
N LEU A 17 -19.17 0.32 4.09
CA LEU A 17 -19.42 0.47 5.52
C LEU A 17 -18.92 1.80 6.07
N GLY A 18 -17.87 2.38 5.48
CA GLY A 18 -17.34 3.69 5.89
C GLY A 18 -18.06 4.91 5.29
N GLY A 19 -19.13 4.69 4.51
CA GLY A 19 -19.94 5.75 3.93
C GLY A 19 -19.26 6.56 2.81
N LYS A 20 -19.91 7.65 2.41
CA LYS A 20 -19.52 8.46 1.24
C LYS A 20 -18.05 8.90 1.25
N PRO A 21 -17.46 9.42 2.36
CA PRO A 21 -16.08 9.90 2.34
C PRO A 21 -15.05 8.80 2.02
N LEU A 22 -15.20 7.61 2.61
CA LEU A 22 -14.34 6.47 2.33
C LEU A 22 -14.53 5.96 0.90
N MET A 23 -15.78 5.85 0.44
CA MET A 23 -16.08 5.45 -0.93
C MET A 23 -15.43 6.41 -1.95
N THR A 24 -15.50 7.73 -1.72
CA THR A 24 -14.88 8.73 -2.59
C THR A 24 -13.36 8.56 -2.62
N MET A 25 -12.69 8.48 -1.46
CA MET A 25 -11.24 8.30 -1.41
C MET A 25 -10.81 6.99 -2.11
N ALA A 26 -11.45 5.87 -1.78
CA ALA A 26 -11.15 4.57 -2.35
C ALA A 26 -11.35 4.54 -3.87
N SER A 27 -12.41 5.17 -4.38
CA SER A 27 -12.67 5.22 -5.83
C SER A 27 -11.60 6.04 -6.56
N LEU A 28 -11.16 7.16 -5.98
CA LEU A 28 -10.08 7.96 -6.56
C LEU A 28 -8.75 7.20 -6.55
N VAL A 29 -8.45 6.45 -5.49
CA VAL A 29 -7.27 5.58 -5.42
C VAL A 29 -7.33 4.50 -6.50
N GLU A 30 -8.46 3.79 -6.65
CA GLU A 30 -8.64 2.79 -7.70
C GLU A 30 -8.40 3.39 -9.10
N GLN A 31 -9.02 4.54 -9.39
CA GLN A 31 -8.96 5.14 -10.72
C GLN A 31 -7.60 5.75 -11.06
N ARG A 32 -6.95 6.42 -10.09
CA ARG A 32 -5.77 7.26 -10.37
C ARG A 32 -4.45 6.66 -9.93
N LEU A 33 -4.47 5.65 -9.06
CA LEU A 33 -3.27 4.99 -8.55
C LEU A 33 -3.24 3.51 -8.93
N VAL A 34 -4.34 2.78 -8.71
CA VAL A 34 -4.37 1.34 -9.01
C VAL A 34 -4.36 1.08 -10.51
N GLU A 35 -5.23 1.73 -11.28
CA GLU A 35 -5.33 1.47 -12.74
C GLU A 35 -3.97 1.67 -13.47
N PRO A 36 -3.20 2.75 -13.23
CA PRO A 36 -1.84 2.86 -13.80
C PRO A 36 -0.89 1.73 -13.37
N LEU A 37 -0.96 1.30 -12.10
CA LEU A 37 -0.11 0.19 -11.62
C LEU A 37 -0.50 -1.15 -12.26
N LEU A 38 -1.79 -1.37 -12.54
CA LEU A 38 -2.23 -2.56 -13.28
C LEU A 38 -1.69 -2.56 -14.72
N GLN A 39 -1.65 -1.38 -15.36
CA GLN A 39 -1.04 -1.22 -16.68
C GLN A 39 0.48 -1.46 -16.65
N ASP A 40 1.12 -1.18 -15.52
CA ASP A 40 2.52 -1.47 -15.24
C ASP A 40 2.77 -2.94 -14.82
N GLY A 41 1.75 -3.80 -14.92
CA GLY A 41 1.87 -5.24 -14.68
C GLY A 41 1.77 -5.66 -13.22
N PHE A 42 1.33 -4.78 -12.31
CA PHE A 42 0.86 -5.21 -11.00
C PHE A 42 -0.50 -5.88 -11.10
N GLU A 43 -0.81 -6.74 -10.14
CA GLU A 43 -2.07 -7.47 -10.08
C GLU A 43 -2.70 -7.34 -8.70
N TRP A 44 -4.03 -7.38 -8.67
CA TRP A 44 -4.75 -7.59 -7.42
C TRP A 44 -4.47 -9.00 -6.92
N THR A 45 -3.99 -9.10 -5.68
CA THR A 45 -3.75 -10.39 -5.04
C THR A 45 -4.78 -10.65 -3.93
N ASP A 46 -5.14 -11.93 -3.77
CA ASP A 46 -6.01 -12.40 -2.69
C ASP A 46 -5.24 -12.67 -1.38
N VAL A 47 -3.92 -12.87 -1.51
CA VAL A 47 -3.01 -13.28 -0.44
C VAL A 47 -1.79 -12.36 -0.39
N TYR A 48 -1.22 -12.18 0.78
CA TYR A 48 -0.09 -11.30 1.00
C TYR A 48 1.20 -12.01 0.63
N LEU A 49 1.98 -11.38 -0.24
CA LEU A 49 3.27 -11.83 -0.73
C LEU A 49 3.25 -13.24 -1.35
N ARG A 50 2.15 -13.57 -2.04
CA ARG A 50 1.87 -14.91 -2.60
C ARG A 50 1.86 -16.06 -1.59
N ASP A 51 1.69 -15.76 -0.30
CA ASP A 51 1.64 -16.76 0.76
C ASP A 51 0.18 -17.12 1.09
N PRO A 52 -0.29 -18.36 0.79
CA PRO A 52 -1.68 -18.75 0.97
C PRO A 52 -2.16 -18.71 2.42
N ASP A 53 -1.25 -18.76 3.40
CA ASP A 53 -1.58 -18.71 4.82
C ASP A 53 -1.85 -17.28 5.32
N PHE A 54 -1.56 -16.27 4.50
CA PHE A 54 -1.73 -14.86 4.84
C PHE A 54 -2.70 -14.17 3.87
N PRO A 55 -4.02 -14.38 3.99
CA PRO A 55 -4.99 -13.68 3.15
C PRO A 55 -4.95 -12.16 3.38
N ASN A 56 -5.06 -11.37 2.31
CA ASN A 56 -5.11 -9.92 2.42
C ASN A 56 -6.34 -9.44 3.20
N ASN A 57 -6.20 -8.33 3.93
CA ASN A 57 -7.31 -7.74 4.66
C ASN A 57 -8.30 -7.05 3.72
N GLY A 58 -9.58 -7.05 4.07
CA GLY A 58 -10.59 -6.35 3.26
C GLY A 58 -10.56 -4.83 3.36
N ASN A 59 -9.69 -4.23 4.17
CA ASN A 59 -9.63 -2.78 4.41
C ASN A 59 -8.45 -2.09 3.70
N GLU A 60 -7.75 -2.82 2.84
CA GLU A 60 -6.61 -2.33 2.08
C GLU A 60 -6.69 -2.79 0.62
N ILE A 61 -5.87 -2.19 -0.22
CA ILE A 61 -5.62 -2.65 -1.59
C ILE A 61 -4.17 -3.12 -1.60
N VAL A 62 -3.94 -4.35 -2.04
CA VAL A 62 -2.64 -4.99 -2.12
C VAL A 62 -2.43 -5.37 -3.57
N LEU A 63 -1.40 -4.77 -4.16
CA LEU A 63 -0.99 -5.02 -5.52
C LEU A 63 0.39 -5.66 -5.51
N GLU A 64 0.56 -6.69 -6.32
CA GLU A 64 1.82 -7.42 -6.43
C GLU A 64 2.27 -7.55 -7.88
N ARG A 65 3.58 -7.51 -8.09
CA ARG A 65 4.21 -7.82 -9.37
C ARG A 65 5.38 -8.76 -9.13
N GLY A 66 5.36 -9.91 -9.79
CA GLY A 66 6.48 -10.86 -9.75
C GLY A 66 7.49 -10.54 -10.84
N THR A 67 8.78 -10.48 -10.51
CA THR A 67 9.85 -10.26 -11.51
C THR A 67 11.13 -10.95 -11.07
N GLY A 68 11.72 -11.80 -11.91
CA GLY A 68 13.07 -12.32 -11.70
C GLY A 68 13.31 -13.07 -10.39
N GLY A 69 12.30 -13.73 -9.82
CA GLY A 69 12.42 -14.41 -8.52
C GLY A 69 12.15 -13.51 -7.31
N GLU A 70 11.62 -12.31 -7.53
CA GLU A 70 11.28 -11.35 -6.49
C GLU A 70 9.81 -10.90 -6.63
N ILE A 71 9.27 -10.34 -5.55
CA ILE A 71 7.91 -9.82 -5.47
C ILE A 71 7.99 -8.35 -5.07
N ALA A 72 7.55 -7.48 -5.98
CA ALA A 72 7.26 -6.08 -5.72
C ALA A 72 5.84 -5.95 -5.17
N VAL A 73 5.66 -5.17 -4.10
CA VAL A 73 4.36 -4.95 -3.45
C VAL A 73 4.10 -3.47 -3.26
N ILE A 74 2.88 -3.07 -3.60
CA ILE A 74 2.32 -1.75 -3.28
C ILE A 74 1.02 -1.96 -2.51
N ILE A 75 0.95 -1.38 -1.32
CA ILE A 75 -0.23 -1.48 -0.45
C ILE A 75 -0.81 -0.08 -0.26
N PHE A 76 -2.09 0.09 -0.57
CA PHE A 76 -2.86 1.26 -0.16
C PHE A 76 -3.72 0.86 1.03
N ASN A 77 -3.25 1.22 2.22
CA ASN A 77 -3.95 0.95 3.46
C ASN A 77 -4.86 2.14 3.80
N PHE A 78 -6.12 1.88 4.17
CA PHE A 78 -7.12 2.90 4.52
C PHE A 78 -7.50 2.89 6.01
N ASP A 79 -6.96 1.93 6.77
CA ASP A 79 -7.21 1.73 8.19
C ASP A 79 -5.99 1.07 8.86
N LYS A 80 -5.26 1.84 9.66
CA LYS A 80 -4.09 1.37 10.39
C LYS A 80 -4.41 1.30 11.88
N TYR A 81 -4.39 0.09 12.43
CA TYR A 81 -4.72 -0.18 13.85
C TYR A 81 -6.14 0.27 14.25
N HIS A 82 -7.14 0.01 13.41
CA HIS A 82 -8.54 0.43 13.61
C HIS A 82 -8.70 1.94 13.73
N ARG A 83 -7.78 2.69 13.13
CA ARG A 83 -7.84 4.14 13.01
C ARG A 83 -7.87 4.48 11.54
N PRO A 84 -8.80 5.35 11.12
CA PRO A 84 -8.84 5.77 9.74
C PRO A 84 -7.50 6.43 9.44
N ALA A 85 -6.70 5.78 8.61
CA ALA A 85 -5.30 6.14 8.32
C ALA A 85 -5.02 5.71 6.88
N PHE A 86 -4.57 6.63 6.05
CA PHE A 86 -4.27 6.36 4.66
C PHE A 86 -2.77 6.35 4.50
N GLU A 87 -2.24 5.25 3.99
CA GLU A 87 -0.81 5.02 3.81
C GLU A 87 -0.59 4.25 2.51
N MET A 88 0.43 4.65 1.75
CA MET A 88 0.95 3.85 0.65
C MET A 88 2.27 3.22 1.11
N HIS A 89 2.27 1.91 1.25
CA HIS A 89 3.45 1.12 1.60
C HIS A 89 4.04 0.48 0.35
N LEU A 90 5.36 0.43 0.29
CA LEU A 90 6.15 -0.05 -0.84
C LEU A 90 7.13 -1.08 -0.32
N ALA A 91 7.18 -2.24 -0.95
CA ALA A 91 8.14 -3.27 -0.58
C ALA A 91 8.61 -4.07 -1.78
N ARG A 92 9.79 -4.66 -1.64
CA ARG A 92 10.24 -5.76 -2.48
C ARG A 92 10.94 -6.80 -1.63
N ARG A 93 10.66 -8.06 -1.93
CA ARG A 93 11.29 -9.21 -1.28
C ARG A 93 11.60 -10.30 -2.27
N GLU A 94 12.46 -11.22 -1.86
CA GLU A 94 12.66 -12.49 -2.55
C GLU A 94 11.37 -13.33 -2.56
N ALA A 95 11.06 -13.95 -3.69
CA ALA A 95 9.86 -14.80 -3.85
C ALA A 95 10.04 -16.21 -3.26
N GLN A 96 11.28 -16.60 -2.98
CA GLN A 96 11.65 -17.90 -2.43
C GLN A 96 12.29 -17.73 -1.06
N PRO A 97 12.31 -18.78 -0.21
CA PRO A 97 13.05 -18.76 1.05
C PRO A 97 14.50 -18.25 0.84
N PRO A 98 15.01 -17.37 1.72
CA PRO A 98 14.49 -16.99 3.03
C PRO A 98 13.41 -15.89 3.02
N TYR A 99 12.92 -15.48 1.85
CA TYR A 99 11.95 -14.38 1.69
C TYR A 99 12.47 -13.04 2.20
N ALA A 100 13.78 -12.77 2.03
CA ALA A 100 14.38 -11.57 2.55
C ALA A 100 13.77 -10.32 1.90
N PHE A 101 13.46 -9.31 2.73
CA PHE A 101 13.10 -7.99 2.21
C PHE A 101 14.35 -7.31 1.68
N ILE A 102 14.29 -6.90 0.41
CA ILE A 102 15.36 -6.17 -0.25
C ILE A 102 15.26 -4.69 0.11
N HIS A 103 14.05 -4.13 0.02
CA HIS A 103 13.75 -2.79 0.52
C HIS A 103 12.26 -2.68 0.90
N SER A 104 11.99 -1.85 1.89
CA SER A 104 10.63 -1.52 2.35
C SER A 104 10.60 -0.09 2.87
N ALA A 105 9.56 0.65 2.48
CA ALA A 105 9.33 2.01 2.91
C ALA A 105 7.85 2.40 2.75
N SER A 106 7.47 3.51 3.35
CA SER A 106 6.19 4.16 3.06
C SER A 106 6.43 5.41 2.22
N LEU A 107 5.50 5.74 1.34
CA LEU A 107 5.52 7.00 0.62
C LEU A 107 5.16 8.14 1.60
N VAL A 108 5.98 9.19 1.61
CA VAL A 108 5.92 10.28 2.57
C VAL A 108 5.89 11.69 1.95
N ARG A 109 5.15 12.63 2.57
CA ARG A 109 5.10 14.02 2.08
C ARG A 109 6.47 14.72 2.16
N ARG A 110 7.24 14.40 3.20
CA ARG A 110 8.61 14.87 3.49
C ARG A 110 9.33 13.76 4.24
N THR A 111 10.66 13.74 4.24
CA THR A 111 11.49 12.69 4.87
C THR A 111 11.21 12.46 6.36
N SER A 112 10.69 13.47 7.07
CA SER A 112 10.27 13.40 8.49
C SER A 112 8.75 13.29 8.69
N GLN A 113 7.98 13.33 7.61
CA GLN A 113 6.53 13.23 7.63
C GLN A 113 6.14 11.91 7.02
N TYR A 114 4.87 11.53 7.11
CA TYR A 114 4.29 10.56 6.17
C TYR A 114 3.49 11.36 5.14
N PHE A 115 2.98 10.80 4.04
CA PHE A 115 1.88 11.43 3.30
C PHE A 115 0.65 11.26 4.20
N HIS A 116 0.69 11.94 5.36
CA HIS A 116 -0.16 11.91 6.54
C HIS A 116 -1.25 10.82 6.54
N PHE A 117 -1.16 9.82 7.44
CA PHE A 117 -1.83 9.84 8.77
C PHE A 117 -3.04 10.77 8.76
N TRP A 118 -4.26 10.25 8.89
CA TRP A 118 -5.44 11.12 8.93
C TRP A 118 -5.26 12.11 10.06
N GLY A 119 -5.03 13.37 9.69
CA GLY A 119 -4.99 14.47 10.64
C GLY A 119 -6.43 14.87 10.92
N LYS A 120 -7.14 14.09 11.74
CA LYS A 120 -7.71 14.57 13.01
C LYS A 120 -7.87 13.37 13.97
N PRO A 121 -7.79 13.60 15.28
CA PRO A 121 -7.82 12.53 16.28
C PRO A 121 -9.10 11.70 16.18
N TRP A 122 -9.11 10.53 16.83
CA TRP A 122 -10.25 9.61 16.97
C TRP A 122 -11.60 10.25 17.38
N TRP A 123 -11.59 11.49 17.90
CA TRP A 123 -12.80 12.26 18.22
C TRP A 123 -13.39 13.08 17.06
N LEU A 124 -12.76 13.09 15.87
CA LEU A 124 -13.29 13.81 14.72
C LEU A 124 -13.89 12.83 13.68
N PRO A 125 -15.23 12.81 13.50
CA PRO A 125 -15.88 11.85 12.64
C PRO A 125 -15.50 12.00 11.16
N VAL A 126 -15.58 10.89 10.44
CA VAL A 126 -15.42 10.75 8.97
C VAL A 126 -16.18 11.84 8.17
N ARG A 127 -17.24 12.43 8.75
CA ARG A 127 -18.04 13.54 8.20
C ARG A 127 -17.25 14.80 7.81
N PHE A 128 -16.04 15.00 8.32
CA PHE A 128 -15.23 16.18 8.02
C PHE A 128 -14.21 15.97 6.88
N TRP A 129 -14.09 14.74 6.37
CA TRP A 129 -13.27 14.45 5.19
C TRP A 129 -14.08 14.72 3.93
N THR A 130 -13.66 15.73 3.16
CA THR A 130 -14.38 16.16 1.96
C THR A 130 -13.78 15.53 0.71
N GLU A 131 -14.58 15.49 -0.36
CA GLU A 131 -14.15 15.04 -1.68
C GLU A 131 -12.91 15.79 -2.19
N GLY A 132 -12.89 17.13 -2.08
CA GLY A 132 -11.73 17.92 -2.47
C GLY A 132 -10.47 17.63 -1.64
N MET A 133 -10.59 17.12 -0.41
CA MET A 133 -9.43 16.63 0.34
C MET A 133 -8.90 15.32 -0.24
N SER A 134 -9.79 14.38 -0.57
CA SER A 134 -9.43 13.13 -1.26
C SER A 134 -8.75 13.39 -2.59
N GLU A 135 -9.32 14.26 -3.42
CA GLU A 135 -8.75 14.60 -4.74
C GLU A 135 -7.33 15.15 -4.63
N ARG A 136 -7.11 16.12 -3.73
CA ARG A 136 -5.76 16.68 -3.50
C ARG A 136 -4.78 15.65 -2.98
N ALA A 137 -5.21 14.75 -2.09
CA ALA A 137 -4.35 13.70 -1.56
C ALA A 137 -3.94 12.71 -2.66
N VAL A 138 -4.93 12.20 -3.41
CA VAL A 138 -4.70 11.25 -4.50
C VAL A 138 -3.90 11.86 -5.65
N ALA A 139 -4.21 13.09 -6.07
CA ALA A 139 -3.44 13.77 -7.12
C ALA A 139 -1.96 13.96 -6.73
N ARG A 140 -1.67 14.25 -5.46
CA ARG A 140 -0.29 14.33 -4.98
C ARG A 140 0.42 13.00 -5.03
N LEU A 141 -0.25 11.90 -4.67
CA LEU A 141 0.33 10.57 -4.72
C LEU A 141 0.54 10.10 -6.16
N ALA A 142 -0.41 10.41 -7.05
CA ALA A 142 -0.29 10.13 -8.47
C ALA A 142 0.97 10.77 -9.06
N GLY A 143 1.24 12.04 -8.74
CA GLY A 143 2.48 12.73 -9.10
C GLY A 143 3.76 12.22 -8.42
N LYS A 144 3.69 11.10 -7.69
CA LYS A 144 4.81 10.42 -7.02
C LYS A 144 4.90 8.94 -7.36
N LEU A 145 4.03 8.42 -8.22
CA LEU A 145 4.06 7.00 -8.61
C LEU A 145 5.40 6.62 -9.23
N ASP A 146 5.98 7.47 -10.09
CA ASP A 146 7.30 7.18 -10.68
C ASP A 146 8.40 7.01 -9.62
N GLN A 147 8.33 7.77 -8.52
CA GLN A 147 9.27 7.62 -7.40
C GLN A 147 9.01 6.32 -6.63
N ALA A 148 7.75 5.94 -6.47
CA ALA A 148 7.38 4.69 -5.83
C ALA A 148 7.85 3.48 -6.67
N LEU A 149 7.67 3.54 -7.99
CA LEU A 149 8.13 2.51 -8.92
C LEU A 149 9.67 2.45 -8.95
N ALA A 150 10.36 3.59 -9.06
CA ALA A 150 11.82 3.64 -8.99
C ALA A 150 12.36 3.03 -7.68
N PHE A 151 11.72 3.33 -6.54
CA PHE A 151 12.07 2.71 -5.27
C PHE A 151 11.85 1.20 -5.29
N VAL A 152 10.69 0.74 -5.77
CA VAL A 152 10.37 -0.69 -5.79
C VAL A 152 11.27 -1.45 -6.78
N GLU A 153 11.68 -0.82 -7.87
CA GLU A 153 12.47 -1.46 -8.93
C GLU A 153 13.98 -1.43 -8.68
N ARG A 154 14.48 -0.38 -8.05
CA ARG A 154 15.92 -0.10 -7.96
C ARG A 154 16.39 0.28 -6.55
N GLY A 155 15.48 0.40 -5.58
CA GLY A 155 15.79 0.88 -4.24
C GLY A 155 16.10 2.38 -4.17
N GLU A 156 15.82 3.15 -5.23
CA GLU A 156 16.11 4.58 -5.30
C GLU A 156 15.21 5.39 -4.36
N CYS A 157 15.79 5.96 -3.31
CA CYS A 157 15.05 6.84 -2.42
C CYS A 157 14.87 8.23 -3.02
N GLY A 158 13.64 8.52 -3.48
CA GLY A 158 13.19 9.88 -3.74
C GLY A 158 13.04 10.71 -2.46
N PRO A 159 12.87 12.04 -2.57
CA PRO A 159 12.64 12.93 -1.43
C PRO A 159 11.34 12.62 -0.66
N ASN A 160 10.48 11.80 -1.27
CA ASN A 160 9.19 11.39 -0.76
C ASN A 160 9.15 9.92 -0.33
N ILE A 161 10.29 9.25 -0.19
CA ILE A 161 10.36 7.90 0.37
C ILE A 161 10.83 8.00 1.82
N GLY A 162 10.10 7.36 2.74
CA GLY A 162 10.43 7.35 4.17
C GLY A 162 11.77 6.67 4.43
N ARG A 163 12.21 6.65 5.70
CA ARG A 163 13.46 6.01 6.10
C ARG A 163 13.48 4.56 5.62
N LEU A 164 14.47 4.20 4.80
CA LEU A 164 14.78 2.82 4.45
C LEU A 164 14.93 2.01 5.74
N VAL A 165 14.05 1.04 5.94
CA VAL A 165 14.28 0.01 6.94
C VAL A 165 15.19 -1.01 6.29
N HIS A 166 16.51 -0.81 6.39
CA HIS A 166 17.45 -1.89 6.09
C HIS A 166 17.22 -2.99 7.13
N MET A 167 16.53 -4.06 6.75
CA MET A 167 16.54 -5.26 7.56
C MET A 167 17.90 -5.93 7.36
N VAL A 168 18.75 -5.71 8.36
CA VAL A 168 20.11 -6.23 8.49
C VAL A 168 20.17 -7.68 8.01
N GLN A 169 21.02 -7.95 7.02
CA GLN A 169 21.48 -9.31 6.75
C GLN A 169 22.17 -9.81 8.03
N ARG A 170 21.54 -10.75 8.75
CA ARG A 170 22.25 -11.54 9.74
C ARG A 170 23.24 -12.41 8.98
N THR A 171 24.46 -11.91 8.77
CA THR A 171 25.63 -12.76 8.54
C THR A 171 25.90 -13.52 9.84
N THR A 172 25.20 -14.64 10.04
CA THR A 172 25.71 -15.66 10.95
C THR A 172 26.81 -16.41 10.22
N ASN A 173 28.04 -15.90 10.34
CA ASN A 173 29.23 -16.73 10.19
C ASN A 173 29.22 -17.70 11.38
N ALA A 174 28.72 -18.91 11.16
CA ALA A 174 29.06 -20.04 12.02
C ALA A 174 30.27 -20.71 11.37
N SER A 175 31.44 -20.47 11.97
CA SER A 175 32.67 -21.24 11.76
C SER A 175 32.58 -22.58 12.48
#